data_AF-J3QKW5-F1
#
_entry.id   AF-J3QKW5-F1
#
_cell.length_a   1.000
_cell.length_b   1.000
_cell.length_c   1.000
_cell.angle_alpha   90.00
_cell.angle_beta   90.00
_cell.angle_gamma   90.00
#
_symmetry.space_group_name_H-M   'P 1'
#
loop_
_entity.id
_entity.type
_entity.pdbx_description
1 polymer ?
#
loop_
_entity_poly.entity_id
_entity_poly.type
_entity_poly.pdbx_seq_one_letter_code
_entity_poly.pdbx_strand_id
1 'polypeptide(L)'
;MPERLAEMLLDLWTPLIILWITLPPCIYMAPMNQSQVLMSGSPLELNSLGEEQRILNRSKRGWVWNQMFVLEEFSGPEPILVGRLHTDLDPGSKKIKYILSGDGAGTIFQINDVTGDIHAIKRLDREEKAEYTLTAQAVDWETSKPLEPPSEFIIKVQDINDNAPEFLNGPYHATVPEMSILGTSVTNVTATDADDPVYGNSAKLVYSILEGQPYFSIEPETAIIKTALPNMDREAKEEYLVVIQAKDMGGHSGGLSGTTTLTVTLTDVNDNPPKFAQSLYHFSVPEDVVLGTAIGRVKANDQDIGENAQSSYDIIDGDGTALFEITSDAQAQDGIIRLRKPLDFETKKSYTLKVEAANVHIDPRFSGRGPFKDTATVKIVVEDADEPPVFSSPTYLLEVHENAALNSVIGQVTARDPDITSSPIRFSIDRHTDLERQFNINADDGKITLATPLDRELSVWHNITIIATEISHSNC
;
A
#
# COMPACT_ATOMS: atom_id res chain seq x y z
N MET A 1 27.85 49.93 -31.89
CA MET A 1 27.33 51.08 -31.10
C MET A 1 26.60 50.53 -29.90
N PRO A 2 26.77 51.16 -28.72
CA PRO A 2 27.70 50.65 -27.73
C PRO A 2 27.08 50.55 -26.33
N GLU A 3 27.90 50.05 -25.40
CA GLU A 3 27.94 50.41 -23.98
C GLU A 3 26.66 50.26 -23.14
N ARG A 4 26.74 49.42 -22.09
CA ARG A 4 26.84 49.98 -20.73
C ARG A 4 27.15 48.90 -19.67
N LEU A 5 28.26 49.17 -19.00
CA LEU A 5 28.49 49.11 -17.54
C LEU A 5 28.61 47.73 -16.88
N ALA A 6 29.88 47.38 -16.67
CA ALA A 6 30.36 46.70 -15.48
C ALA A 6 30.21 47.59 -14.24
N GLU A 7 29.66 47.03 -13.16
CA GLU A 7 29.94 47.37 -11.75
C GLU A 7 29.79 46.07 -10.94
N MET A 8 30.90 45.47 -10.50
CA MET A 8 31.36 45.53 -9.09
C MET A 8 30.33 44.99 -8.08
N LEU A 9 30.27 43.66 -7.93
CA LEU A 9 29.73 43.02 -6.72
C LEU A 9 30.78 43.17 -5.61
N LEU A 10 30.65 44.24 -4.82
CA LEU A 10 31.29 44.34 -3.52
C LEU A 10 30.44 43.58 -2.49
N ASP A 11 31.13 42.73 -1.74
CA ASP A 11 30.70 42.20 -0.46
C ASP A 11 30.07 43.28 0.44
N LEU A 12 28.82 43.08 0.84
CA LEU A 12 28.26 43.65 2.06
C LEU A 12 27.75 42.52 2.94
N TRP A 13 28.62 42.04 3.81
CA TRP A 13 28.24 41.32 5.02
C TRP A 13 27.62 42.31 5.99
N THR A 14 26.29 42.33 6.09
CA THR A 14 25.60 42.97 7.22
C THR A 14 25.34 41.93 8.30
N PRO A 15 25.90 42.06 9.52
CA PRO A 15 25.49 41.22 10.63
C PRO A 15 24.10 41.65 11.12
N LEU A 16 23.13 40.72 11.03
CA LEU A 16 21.82 40.86 11.63
C LEU A 16 21.96 40.66 13.15
N ILE A 17 21.87 41.73 13.93
CA ILE A 17 21.80 41.65 15.40
C ILE A 17 20.36 41.29 15.78
N ILE A 18 20.16 40.06 16.28
CA ILE A 18 18.91 39.66 16.94
C ILE A 18 19.03 40.06 18.42
N LEU A 19 18.23 41.05 18.81
CA LEU A 19 18.13 41.55 20.18
C LEU A 19 17.09 40.70 20.94
N TRP A 20 17.52 39.92 21.92
CA TRP A 20 16.61 39.24 22.86
C TRP A 20 16.29 40.16 24.04
N ILE A 21 15.06 40.64 24.12
CA ILE A 21 14.54 41.35 25.29
C ILE A 21 13.79 40.32 26.15
N THR A 22 14.38 39.94 27.29
CA THR A 22 13.69 39.13 28.31
C THR A 22 13.14 40.05 29.40
N LEU A 23 11.83 39.97 29.65
CA LEU A 23 11.19 40.57 30.81
C LEU A 23 11.49 39.74 32.08
N PRO A 24 11.85 40.35 33.22
CA PRO A 24 12.00 39.61 34.47
C PRO A 24 10.62 39.25 35.05
N PRO A 25 10.46 38.11 35.75
CA PRO A 25 9.21 37.76 36.40
C PRO A 25 8.97 38.62 37.65
N CYS A 26 7.73 39.07 37.81
CA CYS A 26 7.23 39.78 38.98
C CYS A 26 7.40 38.93 40.26
N ILE A 27 8.18 39.44 41.22
CA ILE A 27 8.15 38.96 42.59
C ILE A 27 7.09 39.77 43.34
N TYR A 28 6.04 39.09 43.80
CA TYR A 28 5.04 39.63 44.73
C TYR A 28 5.71 39.94 46.08
N MET A 29 5.70 41.21 46.50
CA MET A 29 6.02 41.60 47.88
C MET A 29 4.75 41.53 48.73
N ALA A 30 4.79 40.74 49.81
CA ALA A 30 3.82 40.78 50.89
C ALA A 30 3.98 42.08 51.72
N PRO A 31 2.90 42.61 52.34
CA PRO A 31 2.89 43.95 52.90
C PRO A 31 3.67 44.05 54.21
N MET A 32 4.44 45.13 54.31
CA MET A 32 5.17 45.55 55.51
C MET A 32 4.20 46.26 56.46
N ASN A 33 4.12 45.77 57.69
CA ASN A 33 3.22 46.28 58.72
C ASN A 33 3.73 47.63 59.25
N GLN A 34 2.78 48.55 59.47
CA GLN A 34 3.00 49.94 59.86
C GLN A 34 3.67 50.08 61.23
N SER A 35 4.52 51.10 61.36
CA SER A 35 4.75 51.82 62.63
C SER A 35 5.09 53.28 62.36
N GLN A 36 4.65 54.12 63.29
CA GLN A 36 4.18 55.49 63.11
C GLN A 36 5.25 56.58 62.87
N VAL A 37 4.76 57.62 62.20
CA VAL A 37 5.35 58.95 61.98
C VAL A 37 5.55 59.71 63.30
N LEU A 38 6.70 60.37 63.46
CA LEU A 38 6.74 61.69 64.12
C LEU A 38 7.86 62.59 63.57
N MET A 39 7.50 63.88 63.51
CA MET A 39 8.03 65.01 62.74
C MET A 39 9.44 65.52 63.12
N SER A 40 10.11 66.08 62.09
CA SER A 40 10.91 67.33 62.02
C SER A 40 11.99 67.68 63.07
N GLY A 41 13.18 68.06 62.57
CA GLY A 41 13.95 69.19 63.14
C GLY A 41 15.48 69.04 63.24
N SER A 42 16.18 69.59 62.23
CA SER A 42 17.49 70.30 62.25
C SER A 42 18.78 69.69 62.87
N PRO A 43 19.96 70.11 62.36
CA PRO A 43 21.24 69.42 62.53
C PRO A 43 22.12 70.05 63.63
N LEU A 44 23.05 69.27 64.20
CA LEU A 44 24.45 69.62 64.45
C LEU A 44 25.11 68.71 65.50
N GLU A 45 26.42 68.53 65.29
CA GLU A 45 27.46 68.06 66.22
C GLU A 45 27.55 66.56 66.51
N LEU A 46 28.72 65.97 66.75
CA LEU A 46 30.11 66.19 66.34
C LEU A 46 30.81 64.98 67.01
N ASN A 47 31.69 64.29 66.28
CA ASN A 47 32.82 63.53 66.80
C ASN A 47 32.63 62.53 67.96
N SER A 48 33.00 61.29 67.61
CA SER A 48 34.11 60.54 68.21
C SER A 48 33.77 59.20 68.87
N LEU A 49 34.45 58.20 68.31
CA LEU A 49 35.08 57.06 68.94
C LEU A 49 34.23 55.85 69.32
N GLY A 50 34.58 54.75 68.66
CA GLY A 50 34.28 53.38 69.04
C GLY A 50 34.66 52.45 67.90
N GLU A 51 35.91 51.96 67.89
CA GLU A 51 36.42 50.90 67.01
C GLU A 51 35.69 49.55 67.15
N GLU A 52 34.54 49.47 67.84
CA GLU A 52 33.83 48.24 68.17
C GLU A 52 32.53 47.99 67.37
N GLN A 53 32.19 48.78 66.36
CA GLN A 53 30.97 48.56 65.56
C GLN A 53 31.20 48.16 64.11
N ARG A 54 32.36 47.58 63.81
CA ARG A 54 32.61 46.88 62.54
C ARG A 54 32.44 45.36 62.64
N ILE A 55 31.65 44.87 63.58
CA ILE A 55 31.05 43.53 63.44
C ILE A 55 29.76 43.72 62.65
N LEU A 56 29.90 43.79 61.32
CA LEU A 56 28.77 43.55 60.43
C LEU A 56 28.28 42.14 60.74
N ASN A 57 27.15 42.10 61.44
CA ASN A 57 26.35 40.92 61.69
C ASN A 57 25.86 40.39 60.31
N ARG A 58 26.74 39.73 59.56
CA ARG A 58 26.34 38.87 58.45
C ARG A 58 25.61 37.71 59.09
N SER A 59 24.29 37.75 59.03
CA SER A 59 23.49 36.55 59.24
C SER A 59 24.08 35.45 58.35
N LYS A 60 24.44 34.31 58.97
CA LYS A 60 24.90 33.10 58.30
C LYS A 60 23.99 32.84 57.09
N ARG A 61 24.49 33.09 55.88
CA ARG A 61 23.84 32.58 54.68
C ARG A 61 24.13 31.09 54.68
N GLY A 62 23.12 30.26 54.92
CA GLY A 62 23.22 28.83 54.61
C GLY A 62 23.62 28.66 53.15
N TRP A 63 24.35 27.60 52.86
CA TRP A 63 24.86 27.24 51.53
C TRP A 63 23.77 27.43 50.45
N VAL A 64 23.99 28.36 49.51
CA VAL A 64 23.04 28.69 48.41
C VAL A 64 23.39 27.95 47.11
N TRP A 65 24.46 27.15 47.09
CA TRP A 65 24.92 26.42 45.91
C TRP A 65 24.93 24.92 46.21
N ASN A 66 23.92 24.21 45.75
CA ASN A 66 23.73 22.78 45.95
C ASN A 66 24.10 21.95 44.71
N GLN A 67 24.75 22.55 43.69
CA GLN A 67 25.08 21.87 42.44
C GLN A 67 26.46 22.29 41.89
N MET A 68 27.23 21.31 41.42
CA MET A 68 28.45 21.47 40.61
C MET A 68 28.26 20.73 39.28
N PHE A 69 29.04 21.11 38.26
CA PHE A 69 28.96 20.53 36.93
C PHE A 69 30.32 19.99 36.48
N VAL A 70 30.33 18.88 35.77
CA VAL A 70 31.52 18.27 35.17
C VAL A 70 31.17 17.70 33.81
N LEU A 71 31.98 17.94 32.78
CA LEU A 71 31.76 17.34 31.45
C LEU A 71 32.03 15.83 31.50
N GLU A 72 31.28 15.06 30.71
CA GLU A 72 31.59 13.65 30.48
C GLU A 72 32.84 13.43 29.62
N GLU A 73 33.20 12.16 29.37
CA GLU A 73 34.24 11.77 28.41
C GLU A 73 35.65 12.32 28.72
N PHE A 74 36.05 12.35 29.99
CA PHE A 74 37.42 12.79 30.31
C PHE A 74 38.49 11.88 29.68
N SER A 75 39.29 12.47 28.79
CA SER A 75 40.37 11.83 28.03
C SER A 75 41.78 12.36 28.33
N GLY A 76 41.96 13.13 29.41
CA GLY A 76 43.26 13.67 29.81
C GLY A 76 44.02 12.85 30.86
N PRO A 77 45.33 13.10 31.07
CA PRO A 77 46.13 12.45 32.10
C PRO A 77 45.98 13.06 33.51
N GLU A 78 45.35 14.24 33.64
CA GLU A 78 45.23 14.99 34.89
C GLU A 78 43.79 15.01 35.41
N PRO A 79 43.52 14.77 36.70
CA PRO A 79 42.16 14.86 37.24
C PRO A 79 41.46 16.21 36.93
N ILE A 80 40.18 16.19 36.53
CA ILE A 80 39.43 17.42 36.25
C ILE A 80 39.03 18.08 37.56
N LEU A 81 39.36 19.36 37.75
CA LEU A 81 38.80 20.16 38.84
C LEU A 81 37.30 20.40 38.62
N VAL A 82 36.47 19.79 39.46
CA VAL A 82 34.99 19.94 39.44
C VAL A 82 34.56 21.20 40.20
N GLY A 83 35.26 21.51 41.28
CA GLY A 83 34.96 22.66 42.11
C GLY A 83 35.82 22.72 43.36
N ARG A 84 35.64 23.77 44.15
CA ARG A 84 36.32 23.95 45.43
C ARG A 84 35.31 24.22 46.53
N LEU A 85 35.41 23.46 47.62
CA LEU A 85 34.71 23.75 48.86
C LEU A 85 35.52 24.73 49.70
N HIS A 86 34.83 25.65 50.36
CA HIS A 86 35.44 26.62 51.23
C HIS A 86 34.49 26.97 52.38
N THR A 87 35.03 27.15 53.58
CA THR A 87 34.29 27.62 54.76
C THR A 87 34.85 28.97 55.16
N ASP A 88 33.98 29.90 55.57
CA ASP A 88 34.37 31.22 56.06
C ASP A 88 35.11 31.17 57.41
N LEU A 89 35.07 30.01 58.07
CA LEU A 89 35.86 29.70 59.26
C LEU A 89 37.32 29.35 58.93
N ASP A 90 37.71 29.23 57.65
CA ASP A 90 39.08 29.01 57.22
C ASP A 90 39.84 30.34 57.06
N PRO A 91 40.74 30.73 57.98
CA PRO A 91 41.56 31.92 57.81
C PRO A 91 42.75 31.70 56.85
N GLY A 92 42.81 30.57 56.13
CA GLY A 92 43.95 30.17 55.29
C GLY A 92 45.10 29.55 56.08
N SER A 93 44.87 29.28 57.37
CA SER A 93 45.78 28.48 58.19
C SER A 93 45.35 27.03 58.04
N LYS A 94 46.28 26.10 57.73
CA LYS A 94 46.06 24.65 57.51
C LYS A 94 45.47 23.88 58.72
N LYS A 95 44.40 24.38 59.31
CA LYS A 95 43.72 23.93 60.52
C LYS A 95 42.34 23.34 60.21
N ILE A 96 41.88 23.45 58.96
CA ILE A 96 40.62 22.87 58.50
C ILE A 96 40.93 21.70 57.60
N LYS A 97 40.18 20.62 57.80
CA LYS A 97 40.19 19.44 56.97
C LYS A 97 38.85 19.29 56.26
N TYR A 98 38.90 19.21 54.93
CA TYR A 98 37.72 18.94 54.12
C TYR A 98 37.54 17.43 53.90
N ILE A 99 36.31 16.95 54.13
CA ILE A 99 35.94 15.55 53.97
C ILE A 99 34.78 15.49 52.98
N LEU A 100 34.87 14.53 52.05
CA LEU A 100 33.85 14.23 51.07
C LEU A 100 33.35 12.80 51.29
N SER A 101 32.04 12.62 51.31
CA SER A 101 31.37 11.31 51.42
C SER A 101 30.16 11.27 50.48
N GLY A 102 29.57 10.08 50.29
CA GLY A 102 28.45 9.88 49.36
C GLY A 102 28.85 9.17 48.07
N ASP A 103 28.09 9.40 47.01
CA ASP A 103 28.21 8.67 45.74
C ASP A 103 29.54 8.94 45.04
N GLY A 104 30.34 7.90 44.81
CA GLY A 104 31.61 8.04 44.09
C GLY A 104 32.71 8.77 44.87
N ALA A 105 32.49 9.16 46.13
CA ALA A 105 33.52 9.76 46.97
C ALA A 105 34.71 8.80 47.16
N GLY A 106 35.93 9.29 46.95
CA GLY A 106 37.18 8.51 47.05
C GLY A 106 37.43 7.51 45.91
N THR A 107 36.50 7.35 44.98
CA THR A 107 36.62 6.40 43.85
C THR A 107 36.48 7.06 42.48
N ILE A 108 35.58 8.04 42.37
CA ILE A 108 35.30 8.85 41.18
C ILE A 108 35.65 10.31 41.48
N PHE A 109 35.27 10.82 42.66
CA PHE A 109 35.56 12.17 43.11
C PHE A 109 36.52 12.15 44.30
N GLN A 110 37.64 12.85 44.18
CA GLN A 110 38.64 12.98 45.23
C GLN A 110 38.75 14.43 45.67
N ILE A 111 38.61 14.68 46.97
CA ILE A 111 38.83 16.00 47.56
C ILE A 111 40.25 16.12 48.10
N ASN A 112 40.90 17.25 47.85
CA ASN A 112 42.09 17.66 48.58
C ASN A 112 41.68 18.16 49.96
N ASP A 113 42.11 17.46 51.01
CA ASP A 113 41.66 17.71 52.37
C ASP A 113 42.19 19.02 52.98
N VAL A 114 43.15 19.69 52.31
CA VAL A 114 43.70 20.99 52.70
C VAL A 114 43.12 22.12 51.84
N THR A 115 43.04 21.97 50.52
CA THR A 115 42.59 23.05 49.62
C THR A 115 41.09 23.08 49.37
N GLY A 116 40.40 21.97 49.65
CA GLY A 116 38.98 21.80 49.33
C GLY A 116 38.69 21.56 47.84
N ASP A 117 39.72 21.42 47.00
CA ASP A 117 39.57 21.13 45.57
C ASP A 117 39.05 19.69 45.35
N ILE A 118 37.92 19.57 44.67
CA ILE A 118 37.32 18.30 44.27
C ILE A 118 37.72 18.02 42.83
N HIS A 119 38.33 16.87 42.60
CA HIS A 119 38.69 16.40 41.27
C HIS A 119 37.93 15.13 40.88
N ALA A 120 37.52 15.03 39.61
CA ALA A 120 37.10 13.77 39.00
C ALA A 120 38.36 12.99 38.56
N ILE A 121 38.51 11.77 39.08
CA ILE A 121 39.69 10.91 38.87
C ILE A 121 39.40 9.71 37.94
N LYS A 122 38.18 9.60 37.42
CA LYS A 122 37.74 8.59 36.45
C LYS A 122 36.97 9.25 35.31
N ARG A 123 36.91 8.58 34.16
CA ARG A 123 36.00 8.95 33.06
C ARG A 123 34.56 8.85 33.58
N LEU A 124 33.78 9.85 33.23
CA LEU A 124 32.35 9.92 33.49
C LEU A 124 31.64 9.73 32.15
N ASP A 125 30.52 9.06 32.20
CA ASP A 125 29.60 8.78 31.11
C ASP A 125 28.21 9.16 31.66
N ARG A 126 27.55 10.12 31.02
CA ARG A 126 26.27 10.66 31.48
C ARG A 126 25.16 9.62 31.28
N GLU A 127 25.21 8.88 30.18
CA GLU A 127 24.28 7.80 29.84
C GLU A 127 24.38 6.66 30.87
N GLU A 128 25.56 6.43 31.46
CA GLU A 128 25.73 5.52 32.60
C GLU A 128 25.17 6.12 33.90
N LYS A 129 25.59 7.34 34.27
CA LYS A 129 25.11 8.03 35.48
C LYS A 129 25.23 9.56 35.40
N ALA A 130 24.09 10.22 35.22
CA ALA A 130 23.99 11.67 35.05
C ALA A 130 24.22 12.53 36.32
N GLU A 131 23.97 12.00 37.53
CA GLU A 131 24.04 12.79 38.78
C GLU A 131 24.63 12.00 39.95
N TYR A 132 25.40 12.68 40.79
CA TYR A 132 26.02 12.14 41.99
C TYR A 132 25.69 13.00 43.21
N THR A 133 25.07 12.40 44.22
CA THR A 133 24.77 13.09 45.49
C THR A 133 25.91 12.87 46.48
N LEU A 134 26.53 13.98 46.90
CA LEU A 134 27.69 13.99 47.78
C LEU A 134 27.42 14.86 49.00
N THR A 135 28.09 14.54 50.10
CA THR A 135 28.07 15.30 51.34
C THR A 135 29.46 15.82 51.66
N ALA A 136 29.55 17.13 51.86
CA ALA A 136 30.74 17.83 52.29
C ALA A 136 30.72 18.07 53.80
N GLN A 137 31.87 17.94 54.45
CA GLN A 137 32.05 18.35 55.83
C GLN A 137 33.41 19.03 56.03
N ALA A 138 33.40 20.19 56.71
CA ALA A 138 34.59 20.86 57.20
C ALA A 138 34.77 20.55 58.69
N VAL A 139 35.93 19.99 59.04
CA VAL A 139 36.27 19.64 60.43
C VAL A 139 37.58 20.31 60.85
N ASP A 140 37.75 20.49 62.15
CA ASP A 140 39.03 20.90 62.73
C ASP A 140 40.08 19.80 62.54
N TRP A 141 41.28 20.17 62.08
CA TRP A 141 42.34 19.24 61.70
C TRP A 141 42.82 18.35 62.86
N GLU A 142 42.90 18.89 64.08
CA GLU A 142 43.44 18.18 65.23
C GLU A 142 42.36 17.38 65.97
N THR A 143 41.18 17.97 66.12
CA THR A 143 40.11 17.40 66.96
C THR A 143 39.07 16.63 66.16
N SER A 144 39.07 16.73 64.83
CA SER A 144 38.05 16.17 63.92
C SER A 144 36.62 16.60 64.28
N LYS A 145 36.47 17.70 65.03
CA LYS A 145 35.15 18.23 65.39
C LYS A 145 34.55 18.96 64.18
N PRO A 146 33.28 18.71 63.83
CA PRO A 146 32.60 19.45 62.78
C PRO A 146 32.59 20.95 63.10
N LEU A 147 33.13 21.75 62.18
CA LEU A 147 33.09 23.22 62.26
C LEU A 147 31.80 23.75 61.66
N GLU A 148 31.28 23.04 60.66
CA GLU A 148 30.01 23.29 60.00
C GLU A 148 29.15 22.02 59.96
N PRO A 149 27.81 22.18 59.87
CA PRO A 149 26.95 21.04 59.56
C PRO A 149 27.33 20.42 58.21
N PRO A 150 27.18 19.10 58.03
CA PRO A 150 27.34 18.47 56.73
C PRO A 150 26.41 19.13 55.70
N SER A 151 26.94 19.36 54.50
CA SER A 151 26.21 20.01 53.41
C SER A 151 26.12 19.07 52.22
N GLU A 152 24.90 18.74 51.82
CA GLU A 152 24.63 17.92 50.64
C GLU A 152 24.63 18.77 49.38
N PHE A 153 25.27 18.26 48.32
CA PHE A 153 25.31 18.87 47.00
C PHE A 153 25.33 17.79 45.92
N ILE A 154 24.95 18.17 44.71
CA ILE A 154 24.88 17.28 43.56
C ILE A 154 25.98 17.66 42.57
N ILE A 155 26.74 16.68 42.08
CA ILE A 155 27.55 16.85 40.88
C ILE A 155 26.73 16.34 39.70
N LYS A 156 26.39 17.23 38.76
CA LYS A 156 25.72 16.90 37.51
C LYS A 156 26.76 16.72 36.40
N VAL A 157 26.65 15.60 35.68
CA VAL A 157 27.46 15.35 34.49
C VAL A 157 26.83 16.10 33.32
N GLN A 158 27.63 16.90 32.63
CA GLN A 158 27.22 17.67 31.45
C GLN A 158 27.43 16.83 30.20
N ASP A 159 26.39 16.80 29.39
CA ASP A 159 26.27 16.10 28.12
C ASP A 159 27.27 16.60 27.06
N ILE A 160 27.83 15.66 26.32
CA ILE A 160 28.57 15.84 25.07
C ILE A 160 27.87 15.00 24.02
N ASN A 161 27.71 15.56 22.81
CA ASN A 161 27.04 14.87 21.71
C ASN A 161 27.91 13.74 21.13
N ASP A 162 27.98 12.59 21.78
CA ASP A 162 28.82 11.45 21.43
C ASP A 162 28.03 10.20 21.02
N ASN A 163 26.71 10.21 21.18
CA ASN A 163 25.83 9.18 20.64
C ASN A 163 25.21 9.65 19.31
N ALA A 164 25.21 8.78 18.31
CA ALA A 164 24.55 9.06 17.04
C ALA A 164 23.10 8.56 17.08
N PRO A 165 22.17 9.19 16.34
CA PRO A 165 20.79 8.72 16.24
C PRO A 165 20.71 7.28 15.72
N GLU A 166 19.91 6.44 16.37
CA GLU A 166 19.65 5.06 15.97
C GLU A 166 18.18 4.84 15.63
N PHE A 167 17.90 4.27 14.45
CA PHE A 167 16.53 3.92 14.04
C PHE A 167 16.05 2.63 14.67
N LEU A 168 14.83 2.64 15.18
CA LEU A 168 14.18 1.49 15.83
C LEU A 168 13.38 0.67 14.82
N ASN A 169 13.56 -0.65 14.79
CA ASN A 169 12.79 -1.58 13.93
C ASN A 169 13.05 -1.41 12.42
N GLY A 170 14.20 -0.87 12.02
CA GLY A 170 14.65 -0.89 10.64
C GLY A 170 15.17 -2.27 10.20
N PRO A 171 15.16 -2.58 8.89
CA PRO A 171 14.62 -1.80 7.78
C PRO A 171 13.08 -1.78 7.78
N TYR A 172 12.49 -0.70 7.28
CA TYR A 172 11.03 -0.51 7.29
C TYR A 172 10.38 -0.94 5.98
N HIS A 173 9.12 -1.37 6.07
CA HIS A 173 8.27 -1.67 4.92
C HIS A 173 6.92 -0.98 5.10
N ALA A 174 6.41 -0.37 4.04
CA ALA A 174 5.10 0.26 4.04
C ALA A 174 4.40 0.09 2.69
N THR A 175 3.09 0.27 2.70
CA THR A 175 2.26 0.19 1.51
C THR A 175 1.42 1.44 1.37
N VAL A 176 1.23 1.93 0.15
CA VAL A 176 0.33 3.06 -0.13
C VAL A 176 -0.43 2.80 -1.42
N PRO A 177 -1.72 3.11 -1.51
CA PRO A 177 -2.44 3.00 -2.78
C PRO A 177 -1.79 3.83 -3.87
N GLU A 178 -1.71 3.28 -5.06
CA GLU A 178 -1.43 4.10 -6.24
C GLU A 178 -2.51 5.16 -6.45
N MET A 179 -2.22 6.12 -7.33
CA MET A 179 -3.04 7.32 -7.54
C MET A 179 -3.37 8.09 -6.24
N SER A 180 -2.62 7.85 -5.16
CA SER A 180 -2.78 8.59 -3.92
C SER A 180 -2.58 10.08 -4.15
N ILE A 181 -3.44 10.88 -3.53
CA ILE A 181 -3.30 12.33 -3.55
C ILE A 181 -1.99 12.75 -2.89
N LEU A 182 -1.51 13.95 -3.25
CA LEU A 182 -0.33 14.53 -2.61
C LEU A 182 -0.56 14.71 -1.11
N GLY A 183 0.43 14.32 -0.30
CA GLY A 183 0.37 14.45 1.15
C GLY A 183 -0.28 13.28 1.88
N THR A 184 -0.66 12.20 1.18
CA THR A 184 -1.14 10.96 1.82
C THR A 184 -0.07 10.40 2.74
N SER A 185 -0.42 10.14 4.00
CA SER A 185 0.47 9.52 4.97
C SER A 185 0.76 8.07 4.60
N VAL A 186 2.04 7.72 4.47
CA VAL A 186 2.50 6.36 4.13
C VAL A 186 2.80 5.58 5.41
N THR A 187 3.73 6.09 6.22
CA THR A 187 4.14 5.48 7.50
C THR A 187 4.90 6.50 8.33
N ASN A 188 5.24 6.15 9.58
CA ASN A 188 6.18 6.89 10.42
C ASN A 188 7.41 6.03 10.69
N VAL A 189 8.57 6.68 10.84
CA VAL A 189 9.79 6.04 11.33
C VAL A 189 10.17 6.64 12.68
N THR A 190 10.93 5.90 13.48
CA THR A 190 11.32 6.35 14.81
C THR A 190 12.82 6.14 14.98
N ALA A 191 13.53 7.20 15.30
CA ALA A 191 14.89 7.13 15.80
C ALA A 191 14.97 7.66 17.23
N THR A 192 15.96 7.16 17.96
CA THR A 192 16.30 7.60 19.32
C THR A 192 17.75 8.02 19.37
N ASP A 193 18.03 8.95 20.26
CA ASP A 193 19.36 9.42 20.57
C ASP A 193 19.54 9.31 22.09
N ALA A 194 20.71 8.85 22.53
CA ALA A 194 20.96 8.58 23.95
C ALA A 194 21.38 9.86 24.71
N ASP A 195 21.81 10.90 23.99
CA ASP A 195 22.28 12.17 24.57
C ASP A 195 21.14 12.96 25.24
N ASP A 196 21.45 14.07 25.90
CA ASP A 196 20.48 14.88 26.64
C ASP A 196 19.46 15.56 25.70
N PRO A 197 18.15 15.28 25.85
CA PRO A 197 17.12 15.92 25.03
C PRO A 197 16.78 17.35 25.49
N VAL A 198 17.21 17.76 26.68
CA VAL A 198 16.84 19.04 27.31
C VAL A 198 17.94 20.08 27.18
N TYR A 199 19.19 19.70 27.41
CA TYR A 199 20.33 20.61 27.43
C TYR A 199 21.18 20.46 26.17
N GLY A 200 21.39 21.56 25.44
CA GLY A 200 22.29 21.57 24.26
C GLY A 200 21.66 21.17 22.93
N ASN A 201 20.41 20.68 22.94
CA ASN A 201 19.73 20.09 21.77
C ASN A 201 20.47 18.85 21.20
N SER A 202 21.40 18.23 21.92
CA SER A 202 22.20 17.09 21.44
C SER A 202 21.28 16.01 20.87
N ALA A 203 20.34 15.49 21.67
CA ALA A 203 19.37 14.48 21.20
C ALA A 203 18.17 15.02 20.39
N LYS A 204 18.16 16.29 19.96
CA LYS A 204 17.05 16.84 19.16
C LYS A 204 17.17 16.40 17.69
N LEU A 205 16.33 15.45 17.29
CA LEU A 205 16.34 14.89 15.94
C LEU A 205 15.59 15.72 14.91
N VAL A 206 16.18 15.82 13.72
CA VAL A 206 15.56 16.33 12.49
C VAL A 206 15.71 15.29 11.39
N TYR A 207 14.59 14.94 10.76
CA TYR A 207 14.52 13.88 9.76
C TYR A 207 14.58 14.45 8.34
N SER A 208 15.24 13.73 7.43
CA SER A 208 15.31 14.07 6.01
C SER A 208 15.39 12.83 5.12
N ILE A 209 15.07 12.97 3.84
CA ILE A 209 15.20 11.90 2.83
C ILE A 209 16.47 12.16 2.02
N LEU A 210 17.38 11.19 2.00
CA LEU A 210 18.59 11.21 1.17
C LEU A 210 18.31 10.68 -0.25
N GLU A 211 17.52 9.60 -0.35
CA GLU A 211 17.11 8.98 -1.62
C GLU A 211 15.63 8.64 -1.59
N GLY A 212 14.92 8.80 -2.71
CA GLY A 212 13.47 8.61 -2.81
C GLY A 212 12.69 9.85 -3.24
N GLN A 213 13.38 11.00 -3.38
CA GLN A 213 12.83 12.16 -4.09
C GLN A 213 12.69 11.87 -5.59
N PRO A 214 11.69 12.45 -6.28
CA PRO A 214 10.66 13.37 -5.78
C PRO A 214 9.39 12.67 -5.27
N TYR A 215 9.40 11.35 -5.09
CA TYR A 215 8.19 10.56 -4.84
C TYR A 215 7.63 10.72 -3.42
N PHE A 216 8.50 10.86 -2.43
CA PHE A 216 8.12 10.94 -1.02
C PHE A 216 8.71 12.17 -0.35
N SER A 217 8.04 12.64 0.70
CA SER A 217 8.52 13.68 1.60
C SER A 217 8.46 13.18 3.03
N ILE A 218 9.30 13.72 3.91
CA ILE A 218 9.26 13.43 5.34
C ILE A 218 9.06 14.73 6.12
N GLU A 219 8.19 14.68 7.13
CA GLU A 219 8.02 15.79 8.05
C GLU A 219 9.18 15.82 9.05
N PRO A 220 9.99 16.90 9.10
CA PRO A 220 11.29 16.86 9.77
C PRO A 220 11.24 16.66 11.29
N GLU A 221 10.12 16.96 11.95
CA GLU A 221 9.99 16.84 13.42
C GLU A 221 9.22 15.58 13.84
N THR A 222 8.26 15.13 13.03
CA THR A 222 7.36 14.01 13.38
C THR A 222 7.77 12.68 12.73
N ALA A 223 8.70 12.74 11.77
CA ALA A 223 9.15 11.60 10.97
C ALA A 223 8.04 10.88 10.20
N ILE A 224 6.92 11.58 9.91
CA ILE A 224 5.85 11.06 9.08
C ILE A 224 6.24 11.19 7.61
N ILE A 225 6.29 10.06 6.90
CA ILE A 225 6.52 10.00 5.46
C ILE A 225 5.18 10.16 4.73
N LYS A 226 5.16 11.05 3.73
CA LYS A 226 3.99 11.37 2.91
C LYS A 226 4.32 11.28 1.43
N THR A 227 3.33 10.99 0.59
CA THR A 227 3.47 11.09 -0.88
C THR A 227 3.77 12.54 -1.28
N ALA A 228 4.75 12.74 -2.17
CA ALA A 228 5.16 14.04 -2.68
C ALA A 228 4.92 14.20 -4.19
N LEU A 229 4.73 13.09 -4.91
CA LEU A 229 4.36 13.08 -6.31
C LEU A 229 2.92 12.54 -6.47
N PRO A 230 2.02 13.24 -7.19
CA PRO A 230 0.70 12.71 -7.49
C PRO A 230 0.76 11.64 -8.58
N ASN A 231 -0.30 10.84 -8.69
CA ASN A 231 -0.48 9.85 -9.77
C ASN A 231 0.71 8.88 -9.90
N MET A 232 1.29 8.47 -8.77
CA MET A 232 2.16 7.29 -8.75
C MET A 232 1.33 6.09 -9.19
N ASP A 233 1.89 5.28 -10.07
CA ASP A 233 1.22 4.25 -10.87
C ASP A 233 2.00 2.95 -10.70
N ARG A 234 1.31 1.89 -10.26
CA ARG A 234 1.88 0.59 -9.92
C ARG A 234 2.28 -0.17 -11.18
N GLU A 235 1.50 -0.09 -12.25
CA GLU A 235 1.79 -0.69 -13.56
C GLU A 235 3.07 -0.12 -14.17
N ALA A 236 3.38 1.15 -13.88
CA ALA A 236 4.63 1.78 -14.26
C ALA A 236 5.80 1.41 -13.33
N LYS A 237 5.59 1.45 -12.00
CA LYS A 237 6.60 1.10 -10.99
C LYS A 237 5.94 0.75 -9.64
N GLU A 238 6.04 -0.52 -9.26
CA GLU A 238 5.40 -1.03 -8.04
C GLU A 238 6.14 -0.72 -6.73
N GLU A 239 7.46 -0.58 -6.75
CA GLU A 239 8.28 -0.52 -5.52
C GLU A 239 9.29 0.63 -5.53
N TYR A 240 9.42 1.29 -4.38
CA TYR A 240 10.30 2.42 -4.18
C TYR A 240 11.16 2.22 -2.92
N LEU A 241 12.48 2.36 -3.07
CA LEU A 241 13.40 2.42 -1.96
C LEU A 241 13.62 3.87 -1.54
N VAL A 242 13.45 4.14 -0.24
CA VAL A 242 13.65 5.46 0.37
C VAL A 242 14.75 5.34 1.43
N VAL A 243 15.79 6.16 1.34
CA VAL A 243 16.84 6.25 2.35
C VAL A 243 16.56 7.47 3.22
N ILE A 244 16.37 7.23 4.51
CA ILE A 244 15.99 8.25 5.51
C ILE A 244 17.17 8.50 6.43
N GLN A 245 17.41 9.76 6.75
CA GLN A 245 18.40 10.20 7.73
C GLN A 245 17.70 10.84 8.92
N ALA A 246 18.15 10.49 10.13
CA ALA A 246 17.89 11.25 11.35
C ALA A 246 19.20 11.96 11.72
N LYS A 247 19.13 13.27 11.95
CA LYS A 247 20.27 14.09 12.33
C LYS A 247 20.00 14.78 13.65
N ASP A 248 20.94 14.66 14.58
CA ASP A 248 20.87 15.23 15.91
C ASP A 248 21.13 16.77 15.90
N MET A 249 21.28 17.39 17.07
CA MET A 249 21.58 18.83 17.20
C MET A 249 20.61 19.75 16.44
N GLY A 250 19.34 19.33 16.30
CA GLY A 250 18.33 20.05 15.52
C GLY A 250 18.65 20.12 14.01
N GLY A 251 19.37 19.12 13.47
CA GLY A 251 19.79 19.07 12.07
C GLY A 251 21.00 19.94 11.75
N HIS A 252 21.73 20.42 12.76
CA HIS A 252 22.91 21.27 12.56
C HIS A 252 24.02 20.55 11.78
N SER A 253 24.85 21.30 11.04
CA SER A 253 25.90 20.72 10.18
C SER A 253 26.90 19.84 10.94
N GLY A 254 27.25 20.22 12.17
CA GLY A 254 28.16 19.48 13.07
C GLY A 254 27.52 18.34 13.85
N GLY A 255 26.23 18.08 13.68
CA GLY A 255 25.54 16.97 14.32
C GLY A 255 25.87 15.61 13.72
N LEU A 256 25.74 14.54 14.51
CA LEU A 256 25.84 13.15 14.07
C LEU A 256 24.54 12.70 13.39
N SER A 257 24.62 11.62 12.64
CA SER A 257 23.48 11.14 11.86
C SER A 257 23.42 9.63 11.79
N GLY A 258 22.21 9.09 11.93
CA GLY A 258 21.85 7.72 11.59
C GLY A 258 21.10 7.65 10.27
N THR A 259 21.14 6.51 9.60
CA THR A 259 20.38 6.26 8.37
C THR A 259 19.65 4.93 8.41
N THR A 260 18.49 4.86 7.76
CA THR A 260 17.71 3.62 7.57
C THR A 260 17.10 3.57 6.18
N THR A 261 16.64 2.40 5.77
CA THR A 261 15.93 2.18 4.52
C THR A 261 14.45 1.88 4.78
N LEU A 262 13.60 2.45 3.94
CA LEU A 262 12.16 2.18 3.86
C LEU A 262 11.83 1.70 2.44
N THR A 263 11.24 0.52 2.33
CA THR A 263 10.67 0.02 1.09
C THR A 263 9.17 0.34 1.05
N VAL A 264 8.74 1.10 0.05
CA VAL A 264 7.33 1.44 -0.17
C VAL A 264 6.81 0.68 -1.39
N THR A 265 5.79 -0.15 -1.18
CA THR A 265 5.10 -0.88 -2.25
C THR A 265 3.75 -0.21 -2.55
N LEU A 266 3.47 0.05 -3.83
CA LEU A 266 2.17 0.54 -4.24
C LEU A 266 1.13 -0.58 -4.18
N THR A 267 -0.02 -0.32 -3.56
CA THR A 267 -1.17 -1.23 -3.64
C THR A 267 -2.05 -0.84 -4.81
N ASP A 268 -2.50 -1.87 -5.51
CA ASP A 268 -3.31 -1.79 -6.70
C ASP A 268 -4.63 -1.03 -6.48
N VAL A 269 -4.97 -0.16 -7.43
CA VAL A 269 -6.26 0.51 -7.57
C VAL A 269 -6.81 0.10 -8.93
N ASN A 270 -8.08 -0.31 -8.99
CA ASN A 270 -8.67 -0.68 -10.29
C ASN A 270 -8.84 0.57 -11.16
N ASP A 271 -7.85 0.88 -11.98
CA ASP A 271 -7.83 2.02 -12.89
C ASP A 271 -7.60 1.63 -14.37
N ASN A 272 -7.30 0.35 -14.63
CA ASN A 272 -7.18 -0.19 -15.99
C ASN A 272 -8.42 -0.99 -16.39
N PRO A 273 -9.06 -0.67 -17.53
CA PRO A 273 -10.16 -1.47 -18.03
C PRO A 273 -9.65 -2.77 -18.69
N PRO A 274 -10.44 -3.86 -18.64
CA PRO A 274 -10.13 -5.07 -19.38
C PRO A 274 -10.19 -4.78 -20.87
N LYS A 275 -9.19 -5.22 -21.62
CA LYS A 275 -9.11 -4.98 -23.07
C LYS A 275 -9.06 -6.28 -23.84
N PHE A 276 -9.98 -6.49 -24.77
CA PHE A 276 -9.93 -7.67 -25.63
C PHE A 276 -8.65 -7.69 -26.46
N ALA A 277 -8.04 -8.87 -26.57
CA ALA A 277 -6.85 -9.06 -27.41
C ALA A 277 -7.10 -8.77 -28.90
N GLN A 278 -8.35 -8.91 -29.34
CA GLN A 278 -8.81 -8.67 -30.71
C GLN A 278 -10.16 -7.95 -30.68
N SER A 279 -10.37 -7.02 -31.61
CA SER A 279 -11.68 -6.37 -31.82
C SER A 279 -12.68 -7.27 -32.54
N LEU A 280 -12.17 -8.27 -33.29
CA LEU A 280 -12.97 -9.23 -34.05
C LEU A 280 -12.36 -10.63 -33.93
N TYR A 281 -13.13 -11.55 -33.33
CA TYR A 281 -12.82 -12.97 -33.26
C TYR A 281 -13.58 -13.74 -34.35
N HIS A 282 -12.92 -14.74 -34.94
CA HIS A 282 -13.53 -15.63 -35.93
C HIS A 282 -13.45 -17.07 -35.44
N PHE A 283 -14.59 -17.74 -35.44
CA PHE A 283 -14.70 -19.17 -35.18
C PHE A 283 -15.49 -19.84 -36.29
N SER A 284 -15.24 -21.12 -36.50
CA SER A 284 -16.08 -21.98 -37.32
C SER A 284 -16.55 -23.18 -36.51
N VAL A 285 -17.75 -23.66 -36.82
CA VAL A 285 -18.38 -24.76 -36.10
C VAL A 285 -19.29 -25.52 -37.06
N PRO A 286 -19.24 -26.85 -37.10
CA PRO A 286 -20.17 -27.63 -37.92
C PRO A 286 -21.57 -27.57 -37.31
N GLU A 287 -22.60 -27.68 -38.14
CA GLU A 287 -23.98 -27.56 -37.67
C GLU A 287 -24.44 -28.73 -36.78
N ASP A 288 -23.89 -29.92 -37.02
CA ASP A 288 -24.16 -31.17 -36.30
C ASP A 288 -23.46 -31.24 -34.93
N VAL A 289 -22.80 -30.15 -34.52
CA VAL A 289 -22.04 -30.09 -33.27
C VAL A 289 -22.93 -30.35 -32.05
N VAL A 290 -22.40 -31.12 -31.09
CA VAL A 290 -23.10 -31.45 -29.86
C VAL A 290 -23.33 -30.20 -29.00
N LEU A 291 -24.52 -30.09 -28.41
CA LEU A 291 -24.85 -29.02 -27.45
C LEU A 291 -23.88 -28.98 -26.27
N GLY A 292 -23.53 -27.77 -25.83
CA GLY A 292 -22.57 -27.52 -24.76
C GLY A 292 -21.10 -27.53 -25.20
N THR A 293 -20.82 -27.87 -26.47
CA THR A 293 -19.46 -27.83 -27.02
C THR A 293 -18.90 -26.42 -27.01
N ALA A 294 -17.63 -26.27 -26.63
CA ALA A 294 -16.92 -25.01 -26.68
C ALA A 294 -16.51 -24.70 -28.12
N ILE A 295 -17.03 -23.59 -28.66
CA ILE A 295 -16.79 -23.12 -30.02
C ILE A 295 -15.50 -22.32 -30.10
N GLY A 296 -15.26 -21.49 -29.08
CA GLY A 296 -14.14 -20.57 -29.08
C GLY A 296 -13.91 -19.93 -27.72
N ARG A 297 -12.74 -19.30 -27.58
CA ARG A 297 -12.33 -18.56 -26.40
C ARG A 297 -12.04 -17.12 -26.78
N VAL A 298 -12.56 -16.19 -25.99
CA VAL A 298 -12.22 -14.76 -26.08
C VAL A 298 -11.50 -14.37 -24.79
N LYS A 299 -10.50 -13.50 -24.90
CA LYS A 299 -9.72 -13.06 -23.74
C LYS A 299 -9.66 -11.54 -23.71
N ALA A 300 -10.03 -10.97 -22.57
CA ALA A 300 -9.69 -9.61 -22.21
C ALA A 300 -8.50 -9.64 -21.24
N ASN A 301 -7.55 -8.73 -21.46
CA ASN A 301 -6.39 -8.57 -20.61
C ASN A 301 -6.55 -7.28 -19.80
N ASP A 302 -6.40 -7.41 -18.50
CA ASP A 302 -6.37 -6.31 -17.56
C ASP A 302 -4.92 -6.11 -17.05
N GLN A 303 -4.53 -4.87 -16.77
CA GLN A 303 -3.18 -4.55 -16.29
C GLN A 303 -3.09 -4.52 -14.76
N ASP A 304 -4.23 -4.44 -14.09
CA ASP A 304 -4.34 -4.49 -12.63
C ASP A 304 -3.99 -5.90 -12.09
N ILE A 305 -4.05 -6.09 -10.78
CA ILE A 305 -3.78 -7.40 -10.14
C ILE A 305 -4.90 -7.88 -9.21
N GLY A 306 -4.91 -9.18 -8.95
CA GLY A 306 -5.85 -9.80 -8.01
C GLY A 306 -7.31 -9.65 -8.43
N GLU A 307 -8.16 -9.17 -7.51
CA GLU A 307 -9.60 -8.99 -7.77
C GLU A 307 -9.90 -7.86 -8.76
N ASN A 308 -9.02 -6.87 -8.86
CA ASN A 308 -9.18 -5.74 -9.79
C ASN A 308 -9.03 -6.19 -11.24
N ALA A 309 -8.10 -7.12 -11.51
CA ALA A 309 -7.89 -7.72 -12.83
C ALA A 309 -8.99 -8.72 -13.26
N GLN A 310 -9.89 -9.11 -12.35
CA GLN A 310 -10.84 -10.17 -12.64
C GLN A 310 -11.99 -9.66 -13.51
N SER A 311 -12.13 -10.27 -14.69
CA SER A 311 -13.17 -9.95 -15.67
C SER A 311 -14.32 -10.96 -15.65
N SER A 312 -15.52 -10.46 -15.87
CA SER A 312 -16.72 -11.22 -16.24
C SER A 312 -17.03 -11.03 -17.71
N TYR A 313 -17.59 -12.06 -18.35
CA TYR A 313 -17.92 -12.05 -19.78
C TYR A 313 -19.41 -12.26 -20.00
N ASP A 314 -20.00 -11.50 -20.92
CA ASP A 314 -21.40 -11.65 -21.33
C ASP A 314 -21.60 -11.42 -22.83
N ILE A 315 -22.67 -12.00 -23.40
CA ILE A 315 -23.13 -11.72 -24.77
C ILE A 315 -24.23 -10.68 -24.68
N ILE A 316 -23.91 -9.44 -25.02
CA ILE A 316 -24.79 -8.29 -24.82
C ILE A 316 -25.68 -7.95 -26.02
N ASP A 317 -25.30 -8.40 -27.22
CA ASP A 317 -26.03 -8.13 -28.46
C ASP A 317 -25.64 -9.14 -29.56
N GLY A 318 -26.38 -9.15 -30.66
CA GLY A 318 -26.11 -9.97 -31.84
C GLY A 318 -27.30 -10.82 -32.28
N ASP A 319 -27.10 -11.56 -33.36
CA ASP A 319 -28.16 -12.32 -34.02
C ASP A 319 -28.19 -13.82 -33.65
N GLY A 320 -27.35 -14.22 -32.69
CA GLY A 320 -27.24 -15.57 -32.14
C GLY A 320 -27.33 -15.65 -30.61
N THR A 321 -27.77 -14.59 -29.92
CA THR A 321 -27.80 -14.51 -28.44
C THR A 321 -28.62 -15.60 -27.76
N ALA A 322 -29.59 -16.19 -28.46
CA ALA A 322 -30.39 -17.31 -27.96
C ALA A 322 -29.78 -18.70 -28.26
N LEU A 323 -28.81 -18.77 -29.17
CA LEU A 323 -28.17 -19.99 -29.64
C LEU A 323 -26.83 -20.25 -28.93
N PHE A 324 -26.15 -19.20 -28.51
CA PHE A 324 -24.85 -19.27 -27.86
C PHE A 324 -24.92 -18.74 -26.43
N GLU A 325 -24.04 -19.24 -25.58
CA GLU A 325 -23.80 -18.72 -24.24
C GLU A 325 -22.30 -18.51 -24.02
N ILE A 326 -21.95 -17.61 -23.11
CA ILE A 326 -20.57 -17.39 -22.70
C ILE A 326 -20.43 -17.66 -21.20
N THR A 327 -19.32 -18.30 -20.83
CA THR A 327 -19.01 -18.66 -19.44
C THR A 327 -17.57 -18.28 -19.15
N SER A 328 -17.28 -17.86 -17.91
CA SER A 328 -15.92 -17.48 -17.52
C SER A 328 -15.13 -18.71 -17.05
N ASP A 329 -13.92 -18.90 -17.56
CA ASP A 329 -12.97 -19.91 -17.09
C ASP A 329 -12.20 -19.35 -15.90
N ALA A 330 -12.43 -19.88 -14.70
CA ALA A 330 -11.81 -19.37 -13.47
C ALA A 330 -10.28 -19.51 -13.44
N GLN A 331 -9.70 -20.45 -14.19
CA GLN A 331 -8.24 -20.62 -14.21
C GLN A 331 -7.57 -19.76 -15.27
N ALA A 332 -8.15 -19.73 -16.48
CA ALA A 332 -7.57 -18.97 -17.58
C ALA A 332 -8.00 -17.48 -17.60
N GLN A 333 -9.05 -17.12 -16.87
CA GLN A 333 -9.74 -15.83 -16.93
C GLN A 333 -10.24 -15.48 -18.34
N ASP A 334 -10.55 -16.49 -19.15
CA ASP A 334 -11.07 -16.34 -20.51
C ASP A 334 -12.59 -16.54 -20.55
N GLY A 335 -13.25 -15.93 -21.53
CA GLY A 335 -14.64 -16.22 -21.88
C GLY A 335 -14.73 -17.38 -22.85
N ILE A 336 -15.42 -18.46 -22.48
CA ILE A 336 -15.67 -19.63 -23.34
C ILE A 336 -17.07 -19.54 -23.93
N ILE A 337 -17.15 -19.48 -25.26
CA ILE A 337 -18.41 -19.47 -26.01
C ILE A 337 -18.83 -20.91 -26.28
N ARG A 338 -20.08 -21.24 -25.94
CA ARG A 338 -20.66 -22.59 -26.08
C ARG A 338 -21.96 -22.57 -26.86
N LEU A 339 -22.25 -23.69 -27.53
CA LEU A 339 -23.53 -23.89 -28.18
C LEU A 339 -24.62 -24.29 -27.18
N ARG A 340 -25.76 -23.57 -27.20
CA ARG A 340 -26.92 -23.83 -26.33
C ARG A 340 -28.10 -24.43 -27.07
N LYS A 341 -28.25 -24.16 -28.38
CA LYS A 341 -29.30 -24.71 -29.23
C LYS A 341 -28.72 -25.21 -30.56
N PRO A 342 -29.34 -26.19 -31.23
CA PRO A 342 -28.83 -26.69 -32.51
C PRO A 342 -28.67 -25.59 -33.55
N LEU A 343 -27.70 -25.78 -34.44
CA LEU A 343 -27.49 -24.95 -35.62
C LEU A 343 -28.14 -25.63 -36.83
N ASP A 344 -28.30 -24.85 -37.89
CA ASP A 344 -28.87 -25.28 -39.17
C ASP A 344 -28.26 -24.37 -40.25
N PHE A 345 -27.40 -24.94 -41.08
CA PHE A 345 -26.63 -24.26 -42.11
C PHE A 345 -27.53 -23.73 -43.23
N GLU A 346 -28.54 -24.51 -43.64
CA GLU A 346 -29.54 -24.17 -44.66
C GLU A 346 -30.33 -22.94 -44.23
N THR A 347 -30.65 -22.83 -42.94
CA THR A 347 -31.33 -21.68 -42.36
C THR A 347 -30.39 -20.47 -42.27
N LYS A 348 -29.18 -20.63 -41.70
CA LYS A 348 -28.25 -19.51 -41.52
C LYS A 348 -26.79 -19.91 -41.36
N LYS A 349 -25.97 -19.43 -42.30
CA LYS A 349 -24.54 -19.77 -42.44
C LYS A 349 -23.57 -19.03 -41.52
N SER A 350 -24.01 -17.98 -40.84
CA SER A 350 -23.13 -17.24 -39.92
C SER A 350 -23.89 -16.40 -38.91
N TYR A 351 -23.29 -16.25 -37.74
CA TYR A 351 -23.78 -15.42 -36.65
C TYR A 351 -22.74 -14.38 -36.24
N THR A 352 -23.22 -13.22 -35.78
CA THR A 352 -22.40 -12.15 -35.22
C THR A 352 -22.89 -11.87 -33.81
N LEU A 353 -21.99 -12.00 -32.84
CA LEU A 353 -22.22 -11.71 -31.44
C LEU A 353 -21.39 -10.50 -31.02
N LYS A 354 -21.94 -9.68 -30.13
CA LYS A 354 -21.19 -8.67 -29.40
C LYS A 354 -20.97 -9.15 -27.98
N VAL A 355 -19.73 -9.36 -27.61
CA VAL A 355 -19.32 -9.79 -26.27
C VAL A 355 -18.80 -8.61 -25.47
N GLU A 356 -19.14 -8.54 -24.19
CA GLU A 356 -18.62 -7.56 -23.23
C GLU A 356 -17.74 -8.28 -22.21
N ALA A 357 -16.59 -7.67 -21.88
CA ALA A 357 -15.80 -8.00 -20.71
C ALA A 357 -15.90 -6.83 -19.74
N ALA A 358 -16.20 -7.10 -18.47
CA ALA A 358 -16.32 -6.07 -17.43
C ALA A 358 -15.65 -6.51 -16.12
N ASN A 359 -14.96 -5.61 -15.43
CA ASN A 359 -14.39 -5.94 -14.12
C ASN A 359 -15.49 -6.31 -13.14
N VAL A 360 -15.21 -7.33 -12.33
CA VAL A 360 -16.11 -7.78 -11.28
C VAL A 360 -16.08 -6.79 -10.11
N HIS A 361 -14.90 -6.27 -9.77
CA HIS A 361 -14.72 -5.29 -8.71
C HIS A 361 -14.85 -3.86 -9.25
N ILE A 362 -15.55 -2.98 -8.52
CA ILE A 362 -15.67 -1.55 -8.86
C ILE A 362 -15.01 -0.76 -7.74
N ASP A 363 -13.95 -0.01 -8.07
CA ASP A 363 -13.30 0.86 -7.10
C ASP A 363 -14.26 1.97 -6.67
N PRO A 364 -14.40 2.25 -5.34
CA PRO A 364 -15.24 3.34 -4.85
C PRO A 364 -14.96 4.70 -5.49
N ARG A 365 -13.69 4.97 -5.87
CA ARG A 365 -13.26 6.21 -6.54
C ARG A 365 -13.92 6.39 -7.90
N PHE A 366 -14.27 5.29 -8.58
CA PHE A 366 -14.88 5.28 -9.92
C PHE A 366 -16.35 4.86 -9.92
N SER A 367 -16.98 4.72 -8.76
CA SER A 367 -18.39 4.31 -8.61
C SER A 367 -19.40 5.07 -9.49
N GLY A 368 -19.14 6.35 -9.79
CA GLY A 368 -19.98 7.16 -10.69
C GLY A 368 -19.88 6.80 -12.18
N ARG A 369 -18.82 6.08 -12.61
CA ARG A 369 -18.62 5.62 -13.99
C ARG A 369 -19.17 4.21 -14.24
N GLY A 370 -19.43 3.44 -13.18
CA GLY A 370 -19.76 2.02 -13.27
C GLY A 370 -18.51 1.15 -13.46
N PRO A 371 -18.67 -0.16 -13.71
CA PRO A 371 -17.55 -1.05 -13.96
C PRO A 371 -16.85 -0.66 -15.25
N PHE A 372 -15.52 -0.74 -15.25
CA PHE A 372 -14.75 -0.67 -16.48
C PHE A 372 -15.08 -1.87 -17.37
N LYS A 373 -15.16 -1.61 -18.67
CA LYS A 373 -15.62 -2.59 -19.65
C LYS A 373 -15.09 -2.31 -21.04
N ASP A 374 -15.01 -3.37 -21.82
CA ASP A 374 -14.68 -3.34 -23.24
C ASP A 374 -15.58 -4.32 -24.01
N THR A 375 -15.68 -4.14 -25.32
CA THR A 375 -16.52 -4.99 -26.17
C THR A 375 -15.79 -5.46 -27.40
N ALA A 376 -15.98 -6.72 -27.78
CA ALA A 376 -15.48 -7.30 -29.02
C ALA A 376 -16.60 -7.90 -29.85
N THR A 377 -16.35 -8.03 -31.15
CA THR A 377 -17.26 -8.73 -32.07
C THR A 377 -16.78 -10.16 -32.26
N VAL A 378 -17.69 -11.13 -32.24
CA VAL A 378 -17.40 -12.53 -32.53
C VAL A 378 -18.23 -12.96 -33.73
N LYS A 379 -17.55 -13.38 -34.79
CA LYS A 379 -18.18 -13.95 -35.97
C LYS A 379 -18.02 -15.47 -35.94
N ILE A 380 -19.15 -16.18 -35.92
CA ILE A 380 -19.22 -17.64 -35.95
C ILE A 380 -19.73 -18.04 -37.34
N VAL A 381 -18.92 -18.79 -38.08
CA VAL A 381 -19.30 -19.37 -39.36
C VAL A 381 -19.80 -20.79 -39.11
N VAL A 382 -20.97 -21.12 -39.66
CA VAL A 382 -21.51 -22.48 -39.62
C VAL A 382 -20.94 -23.23 -40.81
N GLU A 383 -20.35 -24.38 -40.54
CA GLU A 383 -19.87 -25.32 -41.56
C GLU A 383 -20.98 -26.35 -41.81
N ASP A 384 -21.21 -26.59 -43.10
CA ASP A 384 -22.16 -27.57 -43.64
C ASP A 384 -21.74 -28.99 -43.26
N ALA A 385 -22.67 -29.80 -42.73
CA ALA A 385 -22.42 -31.18 -42.37
C ALA A 385 -23.46 -32.11 -43.03
N ASP A 386 -22.98 -33.18 -43.66
CA ASP A 386 -23.80 -34.12 -44.44
C ASP A 386 -25.00 -34.69 -43.65
N GLU A 387 -26.22 -34.34 -44.07
CA GLU A 387 -27.49 -34.75 -43.48
C GLU A 387 -28.23 -35.78 -44.37
N PRO A 388 -28.92 -36.77 -43.79
CA PRO A 388 -29.68 -37.72 -44.59
C PRO A 388 -30.92 -37.07 -45.26
N PRO A 389 -31.41 -37.62 -46.39
CA PRO A 389 -32.61 -37.12 -47.04
C PRO A 389 -33.85 -37.08 -46.14
N VAL A 390 -34.56 -35.96 -46.18
CA VAL A 390 -35.76 -35.70 -45.39
C VAL A 390 -37.02 -35.75 -46.27
N PHE A 391 -37.99 -36.58 -45.87
CA PHE A 391 -39.30 -36.61 -46.53
C PHE A 391 -40.06 -35.30 -46.37
N SER A 392 -40.85 -34.91 -47.38
CA SER A 392 -41.63 -33.67 -47.33
C SER A 392 -42.78 -33.71 -46.32
N SER A 393 -43.20 -34.90 -45.88
CA SER A 393 -44.16 -35.11 -44.80
C SER A 393 -43.71 -36.26 -43.91
N PRO A 394 -43.89 -36.19 -42.58
CA PRO A 394 -43.60 -37.30 -41.68
C PRO A 394 -44.55 -38.50 -41.87
N THR A 395 -45.71 -38.29 -42.51
CA THR A 395 -46.68 -39.34 -42.81
C THR A 395 -47.44 -39.01 -44.09
N TYR A 396 -47.63 -40.02 -44.95
CA TYR A 396 -48.40 -39.92 -46.18
C TYR A 396 -49.64 -40.81 -46.05
N LEU A 397 -50.83 -40.21 -46.05
CA LEU A 397 -52.10 -40.92 -46.10
C LEU A 397 -52.55 -41.01 -47.56
N LEU A 398 -52.61 -42.23 -48.09
CA LEU A 398 -53.01 -42.50 -49.46
C LEU A 398 -54.27 -43.36 -49.47
N GLU A 399 -55.19 -43.04 -50.37
CA GLU A 399 -56.43 -43.80 -50.55
C GLU A 399 -56.36 -44.60 -51.84
N VAL A 400 -56.74 -45.87 -51.78
CA VAL A 400 -56.82 -46.77 -52.92
C VAL A 400 -58.11 -47.56 -52.86
N HIS A 401 -58.76 -47.74 -54.00
CA HIS A 401 -59.95 -48.56 -54.12
C HIS A 401 -59.56 -50.04 -54.25
N GLU A 402 -60.30 -50.97 -53.64
CA GLU A 402 -59.97 -52.42 -53.70
C GLU A 402 -59.93 -52.96 -55.14
N ASN A 403 -60.84 -52.47 -55.98
CA ASN A 403 -60.90 -52.75 -57.42
C ASN A 403 -59.89 -51.94 -58.27
N ALA A 404 -58.89 -51.31 -57.65
CA ALA A 404 -57.85 -50.61 -58.40
C ALA A 404 -57.08 -51.60 -59.29
N ALA A 405 -56.80 -51.17 -60.54
CA ALA A 405 -56.08 -52.00 -61.48
C ALA A 405 -54.62 -52.22 -61.03
N LEU A 406 -54.07 -53.39 -61.32
CA LEU A 406 -52.65 -53.64 -61.10
C LEU A 406 -51.80 -52.60 -61.84
N ASN A 407 -50.75 -52.14 -61.17
CA ASN A 407 -49.85 -51.05 -61.57
C ASN A 407 -50.48 -49.65 -61.61
N SER A 408 -51.71 -49.46 -61.12
CA SER A 408 -52.25 -48.10 -60.94
C SER A 408 -51.45 -47.33 -59.90
N VAL A 409 -51.21 -46.04 -60.14
CA VAL A 409 -50.54 -45.14 -59.18
C VAL A 409 -51.50 -44.82 -58.05
N ILE A 410 -51.08 -45.09 -56.83
CA ILE A 410 -51.83 -44.85 -55.59
C ILE A 410 -51.48 -43.46 -55.03
N GLY A 411 -50.20 -43.09 -55.11
CA GLY A 411 -49.70 -41.81 -54.64
C GLY A 411 -48.22 -41.67 -54.92
N GLN A 412 -47.63 -40.60 -54.40
CA GLN A 412 -46.23 -40.30 -54.57
C GLN A 412 -45.67 -39.73 -53.27
N VAL A 413 -44.49 -40.21 -52.88
CA VAL A 413 -43.70 -39.59 -51.82
C VAL A 413 -42.60 -38.74 -52.42
N THR A 414 -42.19 -37.72 -51.68
CA THR A 414 -41.12 -36.83 -52.06
C THR A 414 -40.18 -36.67 -50.87
N ALA A 415 -38.88 -36.72 -51.14
CA ALA A 415 -37.84 -36.40 -50.18
C ALA A 415 -36.89 -35.39 -50.82
N ARG A 416 -36.24 -34.61 -49.98
CA ARG A 416 -35.18 -33.69 -50.37
C ARG A 416 -34.00 -33.90 -49.44
N ASP A 417 -32.83 -33.75 -50.00
CA ASP A 417 -31.60 -33.68 -49.24
C ASP A 417 -31.43 -32.21 -48.77
N PRO A 418 -31.23 -31.96 -47.47
CA PRO A 418 -31.05 -30.60 -46.95
C PRO A 418 -29.85 -29.87 -47.60
N ASP A 419 -28.74 -30.57 -47.77
CA ASP A 419 -27.44 -30.00 -48.15
C ASP A 419 -27.40 -29.70 -49.66
N ILE A 420 -27.97 -30.60 -50.46
CA ILE A 420 -27.91 -30.53 -51.92
C ILE A 420 -29.31 -30.52 -52.54
N THR A 421 -29.64 -29.38 -53.15
CA THR A 421 -30.93 -29.17 -53.86
C THR A 421 -31.24 -30.15 -55.01
N SER A 422 -30.27 -30.98 -55.45
CA SER A 422 -30.40 -31.92 -56.57
C SER A 422 -29.66 -33.25 -56.34
N SER A 423 -29.64 -33.78 -55.11
CA SER A 423 -29.12 -35.14 -54.87
C SER A 423 -30.05 -36.21 -55.45
N PRO A 424 -29.53 -37.23 -56.16
CA PRO A 424 -30.31 -38.34 -56.67
C PRO A 424 -30.74 -39.25 -55.51
N ILE A 425 -31.92 -38.98 -54.96
CA ILE A 425 -32.53 -39.79 -53.90
C ILE A 425 -33.22 -41.02 -54.51
N ARG A 426 -32.96 -42.19 -53.94
CA ARG A 426 -33.64 -43.44 -54.28
C ARG A 426 -34.67 -43.81 -53.24
N PHE A 427 -35.85 -44.24 -53.70
CA PHE A 427 -36.93 -44.71 -52.84
C PHE A 427 -37.05 -46.23 -52.87
N SER A 428 -37.32 -46.83 -51.71
CA SER A 428 -37.62 -48.26 -51.57
C SER A 428 -38.64 -48.52 -50.46
N ILE A 429 -39.39 -49.62 -50.57
CA ILE A 429 -40.31 -50.06 -49.50
C ILE A 429 -39.57 -51.06 -48.61
N ASP A 430 -39.62 -50.85 -47.30
CA ASP A 430 -39.14 -51.85 -46.33
C ASP A 430 -40.04 -53.10 -46.40
N ARG A 431 -39.45 -54.19 -46.90
CA ARG A 431 -40.19 -55.44 -47.14
C ARG A 431 -40.61 -56.16 -45.86
N HIS A 432 -40.15 -55.74 -44.69
CA HIS A 432 -40.69 -56.23 -43.42
C HIS A 432 -42.08 -55.63 -43.11
N THR A 433 -42.42 -54.49 -43.70
CA THR A 433 -43.72 -53.82 -43.54
C THR A 433 -44.72 -54.15 -44.66
N ASP A 434 -44.23 -54.67 -45.78
CA ASP A 434 -45.02 -55.10 -46.94
C ASP A 434 -44.71 -56.57 -47.29
N LEU A 435 -45.03 -57.48 -46.37
CA LEU A 435 -44.69 -58.91 -46.48
C LEU A 435 -45.34 -59.59 -47.69
N GLU A 436 -46.58 -59.19 -48.00
CA GLU A 436 -47.35 -59.71 -49.12
C GLU A 436 -46.95 -59.08 -50.47
N ARG A 437 -46.02 -58.11 -50.45
CA ARG A 437 -45.54 -57.37 -51.64
C ARG A 437 -46.71 -56.73 -52.40
N GLN A 438 -47.64 -56.15 -51.65
CA GLN A 438 -48.86 -55.55 -52.20
C GLN A 438 -48.57 -54.24 -52.93
N PHE A 439 -47.44 -53.60 -52.64
CA PHE A 439 -47.08 -52.30 -53.19
C PHE A 439 -45.69 -52.32 -53.86
N ASN A 440 -45.58 -51.54 -54.93
CA ASN A 440 -44.33 -51.20 -55.58
C ASN A 440 -44.07 -49.71 -55.46
N ILE A 441 -42.80 -49.32 -55.47
CA ILE A 441 -42.39 -47.92 -55.54
C ILE A 441 -41.38 -47.75 -56.66
N ASN A 442 -41.57 -46.71 -57.47
CA ASN A 442 -40.56 -46.31 -58.44
C ASN A 442 -39.40 -45.63 -57.69
N ALA A 443 -38.20 -46.17 -57.90
CA ALA A 443 -37.03 -45.76 -57.16
C ALA A 443 -36.56 -44.34 -57.52
N ASP A 444 -36.89 -43.80 -58.69
CA ASP A 444 -36.43 -42.48 -59.16
C ASP A 444 -37.42 -41.34 -58.84
N ASP A 445 -38.73 -41.61 -58.85
CA ASP A 445 -39.75 -40.57 -58.66
C ASP A 445 -40.66 -40.78 -57.43
N GLY A 446 -40.48 -41.87 -56.68
CA GLY A 446 -41.24 -42.12 -55.46
C GLY A 446 -42.72 -42.43 -55.68
N LYS A 447 -43.16 -42.70 -56.93
CA LYS A 447 -44.55 -43.11 -57.21
C LYS A 447 -44.80 -44.52 -56.71
N ILE A 448 -45.86 -44.67 -55.92
CA ILE A 448 -46.32 -45.93 -55.36
C ILE A 448 -47.40 -46.51 -56.26
N THR A 449 -47.25 -47.76 -56.66
CA THR A 449 -48.20 -48.48 -57.51
C THR A 449 -48.69 -49.76 -56.85
N LEU A 450 -49.90 -50.17 -57.21
CA LEU A 450 -50.49 -51.40 -56.72
C LEU A 450 -49.86 -52.62 -57.40
N ALA A 451 -49.33 -53.58 -56.63
CA ALA A 451 -48.67 -54.77 -57.16
C ALA A 451 -49.55 -56.02 -57.11
N THR A 452 -50.42 -56.14 -56.11
CA THR A 452 -51.39 -57.23 -55.98
C THR A 452 -52.79 -56.68 -55.71
N PRO A 453 -53.88 -57.40 -56.04
CA PRO A 453 -55.23 -56.96 -55.71
C PRO A 453 -55.37 -56.77 -54.19
N LEU A 454 -56.14 -55.76 -53.80
CA LEU A 454 -56.52 -55.55 -52.41
C LEU A 454 -57.93 -56.06 -52.18
N ASP A 455 -58.19 -56.48 -50.96
CA ASP A 455 -59.52 -56.88 -50.50
C ASP A 455 -59.77 -56.18 -49.17
N ARG A 456 -60.73 -55.24 -49.18
CA ARG A 456 -61.02 -54.42 -48.02
C ARG A 456 -61.62 -55.24 -46.88
N GLU A 457 -62.30 -56.35 -47.17
CA GLU A 457 -62.86 -57.23 -46.16
C GLU A 457 -61.78 -58.04 -45.42
N LEU A 458 -60.60 -58.21 -46.02
CA LEU A 458 -59.43 -58.85 -45.37
C LEU A 458 -58.61 -57.84 -44.56
N SER A 459 -58.31 -56.68 -45.14
CA SER A 459 -57.57 -55.62 -44.44
C SER A 459 -58.10 -54.24 -44.81
N VAL A 460 -58.48 -53.47 -43.79
CA VAL A 460 -59.05 -52.12 -43.97
C VAL A 460 -57.94 -51.06 -44.12
N TRP A 461 -56.73 -51.35 -43.66
CA TRP A 461 -55.59 -50.43 -43.74
C TRP A 461 -54.29 -51.22 -43.96
N HIS A 462 -53.35 -50.58 -44.64
CA HIS A 462 -52.02 -51.12 -44.90
C HIS A 462 -50.99 -50.09 -44.45
N ASN A 463 -50.06 -50.49 -43.57
CA ASN A 463 -48.94 -49.64 -43.19
C ASN A 463 -47.68 -50.15 -43.87
N ILE A 464 -47.12 -49.30 -44.74
CA ILE A 464 -45.83 -49.55 -45.37
C ILE A 464 -44.85 -48.47 -44.92
N THR A 465 -43.61 -48.88 -44.67
CA THR A 465 -42.50 -47.97 -44.39
C THR A 465 -41.69 -47.79 -45.66
N ILE A 466 -41.42 -46.54 -46.00
CA ILE A 466 -40.63 -46.16 -47.18
C ILE A 466 -39.29 -45.63 -46.69
N ILE A 467 -38.23 -46.07 -47.34
CA ILE A 467 -36.85 -45.64 -47.08
C ILE A 467 -36.41 -44.78 -48.26
N ALA A 468 -35.93 -43.58 -47.95
CA ALA A 468 -35.19 -42.74 -48.88
C ALA A 468 -33.69 -42.89 -48.59
N THR A 469 -32.91 -43.16 -49.62
CA THR A 469 -31.44 -43.25 -49.53
C THR A 469 -30.83 -42.30 -50.54
N GLU A 470 -29.88 -41.49 -50.09
CA GLU A 470 -29.05 -40.72 -50.99
C GLU A 470 -28.10 -41.67 -51.75
N ILE A 471 -27.92 -41.45 -53.05
CA ILE A 471 -26.83 -42.08 -53.78
C ILE A 471 -25.62 -41.16 -53.69
N SER A 472 -24.76 -41.39 -52.71
CA SER A 472 -23.44 -40.79 -52.75
C SER A 472 -22.73 -41.29 -54.01
N HIS A 473 -22.17 -40.37 -54.81
CA HIS A 473 -21.12 -40.73 -55.76
C HIS A 473 -19.92 -41.19 -54.94
N SER A 474 -19.93 -42.46 -54.56
CA SER A 474 -18.79 -43.19 -54.04
C SER A 474 -17.73 -43.21 -55.14
N ASN A 475 -16.92 -42.15 -55.19
CA ASN A 475 -15.62 -42.24 -55.84
C ASN A 475 -14.78 -43.23 -55.02
N CYS A 476 -14.24 -44.20 -55.76
CA CYS A 476 -13.33 -45.25 -55.32
C CYS A 476 -12.13 -44.74 -54.52
#